data_AF-A0A356TDD8-F1
#
_entry.id   AF-A0A356TDD8-F1
#
_cell.length_a   1.000
_cell.length_b   1.000
_cell.length_c   1.000
_cell.angle_alpha   90.00
_cell.angle_beta   90.00
_cell.angle_gamma   90.00
#
_symmetry.space_group_name_H-M   'P 1'
#
loop_
_entity.id
_entity.type
_entity.pdbx_description
1 polymer ?
#
loop_
_entity_poly.entity_id
_entity_poly.type
_entity_poly.pdbx_seq_one_letter_code
_entity_poly.pdbx_strand_id
1 'polypeptide(L)'
;MVAPVRPKRTCSMRCLYHEPPTGHRPTSRYPPRVLKLRHDTAPEWVPLVERELIAFLQDHAANERRVSRSALTLAVQHPERAELVDAMVHVSLEELEHFKLVYELLKARGAPLAQDAPDPYMKALRKRLADPDRSKWLLHRLVLFAVVEARGYERFAMLAEGLSDPGLRETYAELARCEARHQGLYLRLARTYYAAEEVETHLDRVLDLEAALLRELPLRPALH
;
A
#
# COMPACT_ATOMS: atom_id res chain seq x y z
N MET A 1 -9.29 19.62 25.05
CA MET A 1 -8.37 19.98 23.95
C MET A 1 -7.17 19.06 24.05
N VAL A 2 -7.05 18.08 23.16
CA VAL A 2 -5.89 17.17 23.11
C VAL A 2 -4.78 17.91 22.37
N ALA A 3 -3.62 18.06 22.99
CA ALA A 3 -2.48 18.72 22.37
C ALA A 3 -2.04 17.96 21.10
N PRO A 4 -1.55 18.64 20.04
CA PRO A 4 -1.03 17.97 18.87
C PRO A 4 0.17 17.11 19.26
N VAL A 5 -0.02 15.79 19.25
CA VAL A 5 1.06 14.83 19.45
C VAL A 5 1.88 14.85 18.17
N ARG A 6 3.00 15.58 18.17
CA ARG A 6 4.03 15.43 17.13
C ARG A 6 4.74 14.10 17.38
N PRO A 7 4.52 13.05 16.57
CA PRO A 7 5.39 11.87 16.68
C PRO A 7 6.83 12.33 16.45
N LYS A 8 7.74 11.91 17.32
CA LYS A 8 9.18 12.08 17.08
C LYS A 8 9.47 11.44 15.73
N ARG A 9 10.20 12.13 14.83
CA ARG A 9 10.58 11.64 13.51
C ARG A 9 11.25 10.26 13.66
N THR A 10 10.52 9.18 13.37
CA THR A 10 11.05 7.80 13.49
C THR A 10 11.03 7.01 12.20
N CYS A 11 10.57 7.57 11.08
CA CYS A 11 11.03 7.06 9.80
C CYS A 11 12.48 7.52 9.68
N SER A 12 13.41 6.60 9.92
CA SER A 12 14.83 6.80 9.65
C SER A 12 14.93 7.30 8.21
N MET A 13 15.28 8.58 8.07
CA MET A 13 15.40 9.31 6.81
C MET A 13 16.65 8.87 6.02
N ARG A 14 16.87 7.55 5.97
CA ARG A 14 17.79 6.81 5.13
C ARG A 14 17.04 5.57 4.65
N CYS A 15 16.12 5.77 3.71
CA CYS A 15 15.69 4.73 2.77
C CYS A 15 16.94 4.24 2.04
N LEU A 16 17.59 3.20 2.55
CA LEU A 16 18.76 2.59 1.94
C LEU A 16 18.32 1.66 0.81
N TYR A 17 17.82 2.25 -0.27
CA TYR A 17 18.34 1.87 -1.58
C TYR A 17 19.63 2.67 -1.75
N HIS A 18 20.72 2.14 -1.17
CA HIS A 18 22.00 2.26 -1.86
C HIS A 18 21.86 1.47 -3.14
N GLU A 19 22.33 2.08 -4.21
CA GLU A 19 22.32 1.58 -5.58
C GLU A 19 22.66 0.07 -5.63
N PRO A 20 22.03 -0.73 -6.51
CA PRO A 20 22.56 -2.05 -6.82
C PRO A 20 24.03 -1.92 -7.23
N PRO A 21 24.94 -2.85 -6.87
CA PRO A 21 26.36 -2.79 -7.21
C PRO A 21 26.65 -2.98 -8.71
N THR A 22 25.66 -2.84 -9.57
CA THR A 22 25.81 -2.78 -11.02
C THR A 22 25.63 -1.32 -11.44
N GLY A 23 26.62 -0.77 -12.16
CA GLY A 23 26.76 0.66 -12.49
C GLY A 23 25.70 1.26 -13.41
N HIS A 24 24.42 0.98 -13.18
CA HIS A 24 23.29 1.62 -13.81
C HIS A 24 22.65 2.59 -12.82
N ARG A 25 23.05 3.87 -12.90
CA ARG A 25 22.30 4.95 -12.23
C ARG A 25 20.84 4.91 -12.72
N PRO A 26 19.84 4.88 -11.83
CA PRO A 26 18.47 5.11 -12.26
C PRO A 26 18.37 6.55 -12.77
N THR A 27 18.14 6.72 -14.07
CA THR A 27 18.13 8.01 -14.78
C THR A 27 16.82 8.78 -14.63
N SER A 28 15.85 8.32 -13.83
CA SER A 28 14.58 9.03 -13.72
C SER A 28 14.65 10.19 -12.72
N ARG A 29 14.91 11.39 -13.25
CA ARG A 29 14.65 12.68 -12.57
C ARG A 29 13.15 12.97 -12.39
N TYR A 30 12.28 12.08 -12.84
CA TYR A 30 10.83 12.20 -12.71
C TYR A 30 10.35 11.44 -11.46
N PRO A 31 9.38 12.00 -10.71
CA PRO A 31 8.72 11.24 -9.65
C PRO A 31 8.21 9.91 -10.23
N PRO A 32 8.19 8.82 -9.44
CA PRO A 32 7.71 7.53 -9.91
C PRO A 32 6.34 7.74 -10.58
N ARG A 33 6.18 7.21 -11.80
CA ARG A 33 4.92 7.32 -12.54
C ARG A 33 3.85 6.59 -11.74
N VAL A 34 3.02 7.36 -11.04
CA VAL A 34 1.88 6.84 -10.28
C VAL A 34 0.91 6.18 -11.25
N LEU A 35 0.46 4.99 -10.88
CA LEU A 35 -0.57 4.24 -11.56
C LEU A 35 -1.86 5.05 -11.59
N LYS A 36 -2.43 5.23 -12.79
CA LYS A 36 -3.73 5.87 -12.93
C LYS A 36 -4.84 4.86 -12.62
N LEU A 37 -5.50 5.03 -11.48
CA LEU A 37 -6.68 4.25 -11.10
C LEU A 37 -7.88 4.61 -12.00
N ARG A 38 -8.82 3.67 -12.16
CA ARG A 38 -9.99 3.82 -13.03
C ARG A 38 -11.23 4.38 -12.31
N HIS A 39 -11.14 4.57 -11.01
CA HIS A 39 -12.18 5.17 -10.19
C HIS A 39 -11.53 5.94 -9.04
N ASP A 40 -11.96 7.18 -8.83
CA ASP A 40 -11.44 8.03 -7.77
C ASP A 40 -12.15 7.72 -6.45
N THR A 41 -11.43 7.83 -5.33
CA THR A 41 -12.06 7.78 -4.01
C THR A 41 -13.01 8.96 -3.84
N ALA A 42 -14.22 8.69 -3.33
CA ALA A 42 -15.22 9.72 -3.09
C ALA A 42 -14.71 10.78 -2.10
N PRO A 43 -14.88 12.09 -2.36
CA PRO A 43 -14.37 13.16 -1.49
C PRO A 43 -14.94 13.11 -0.07
N GLU A 44 -16.14 12.54 0.11
CA GLU A 44 -16.79 12.32 1.41
C GLU A 44 -16.04 11.32 2.30
N TRP A 45 -15.11 10.54 1.73
CA TRP A 45 -14.30 9.58 2.48
C TRP A 45 -13.38 10.26 3.50
N VAL A 46 -12.80 11.43 3.18
CA VAL A 46 -11.90 12.14 4.12
C VAL A 46 -12.65 12.64 5.36
N PRO A 47 -13.80 13.36 5.24
CA PRO A 47 -14.63 13.69 6.41
C PRO A 47 -15.11 12.47 7.20
N LEU A 48 -15.35 11.33 6.54
CA LEU A 48 -15.69 10.08 7.21
C LEU A 48 -14.52 9.56 8.06
N VAL A 49 -13.32 9.49 7.49
CA VAL A 49 -12.10 9.08 8.22
C VAL A 49 -11.82 10.03 9.38
N GLU A 50 -11.98 11.33 9.20
CA GLU A 50 -11.75 12.30 10.26
C GLU A 50 -12.72 12.12 11.44
N ARG A 51 -14.01 11.91 11.15
CA ARG A 51 -15.03 11.61 12.17
C ARG A 51 -14.79 10.29 12.90
N GLU A 52 -14.26 9.28 12.21
CA GLU A 52 -14.11 7.91 12.71
C GLU A 52 -12.63 7.48 12.74
N LEU A 53 -11.74 8.41 13.11
CA LEU A 53 -10.30 8.27 13.00
C LEU A 53 -9.75 7.02 13.71
N ILE A 54 -10.28 6.66 14.88
CA ILE A 54 -9.80 5.48 15.61
C ILE A 54 -10.08 4.19 14.82
N ALA A 55 -11.25 4.08 14.19
CA ALA A 55 -11.58 2.93 13.36
C ALA A 55 -10.65 2.85 12.14
N PHE A 56 -10.38 4.00 11.51
CA PHE A 56 -9.42 4.09 10.41
C PHE A 56 -8.00 3.68 10.82
N LEU A 57 -7.48 4.20 11.93
CA LEU A 57 -6.13 3.86 12.41
C LEU A 57 -6.02 2.36 12.76
N GLN A 58 -7.08 1.76 13.30
CA GLN A 58 -7.12 0.33 13.58
C GLN A 58 -7.09 -0.52 12.30
N ASP A 59 -7.87 -0.14 11.28
CA ASP A 59 -7.85 -0.78 9.97
C ASP A 59 -6.50 -0.59 9.28
N HIS A 60 -5.96 0.63 9.29
CA HIS A 60 -4.66 0.97 8.73
C HIS A 60 -3.54 0.13 9.36
N ALA A 61 -3.46 0.07 10.70
CA ALA A 61 -2.50 -0.80 11.38
C ALA A 61 -2.65 -2.28 10.99
N ALA A 62 -3.89 -2.76 10.78
CA ALA A 62 -4.10 -4.12 10.32
C ALA A 62 -3.63 -4.33 8.87
N ASN A 63 -3.80 -3.34 7.99
CA ASN A 63 -3.30 -3.39 6.62
C ASN A 63 -1.77 -3.48 6.60
N GLU A 64 -1.03 -2.60 7.28
CA GLU A 64 0.44 -2.61 7.25
C GLU A 64 1.02 -3.93 7.76
N ARG A 65 0.46 -4.46 8.85
CA ARG A 65 0.84 -5.79 9.36
C ARG A 65 0.59 -6.90 8.34
N ARG A 66 -0.51 -6.83 7.58
CA ARG A 66 -0.84 -7.82 6.54
C ARG A 66 0.02 -7.67 5.30
N VAL A 67 0.38 -6.46 4.89
CA VAL A 67 1.31 -6.22 3.77
C VAL A 67 2.68 -6.78 4.15
N SER A 68 3.21 -6.42 5.33
CA SER A 68 4.48 -6.95 5.83
C SER A 68 4.53 -8.48 5.82
N ARG A 69 3.51 -9.14 6.38
CA ARG A 69 3.39 -10.61 6.38
C ARG A 69 3.26 -11.18 4.97
N SER A 70 2.53 -10.52 4.08
CA SER A 70 2.33 -10.98 2.70
C SER A 70 3.63 -10.91 1.90
N ALA A 71 4.44 -9.87 2.11
CA ALA A 71 5.76 -9.73 1.49
C ALA A 71 6.69 -10.88 1.92
N LEU A 72 6.83 -11.16 3.23
CA LEU A 72 7.62 -12.30 3.71
C LEU A 72 7.13 -13.65 3.16
N THR A 73 5.81 -13.82 3.10
CA THR A 73 5.23 -15.04 2.51
C THR A 73 5.65 -15.20 1.05
N LEU A 74 5.60 -14.11 0.27
CA LEU A 74 5.98 -14.13 -1.14
C LEU A 74 7.48 -14.42 -1.32
N ALA A 75 8.34 -13.87 -0.46
CA ALA A 75 9.78 -14.15 -0.47
C ALA A 75 10.06 -15.66 -0.25
N VAL A 76 9.46 -16.26 0.77
CA VAL A 76 9.66 -17.68 1.11
C VAL A 76 9.09 -18.63 0.06
N GLN A 77 8.06 -18.20 -0.69
CA GLN A 77 7.46 -18.97 -1.77
C GLN A 77 8.29 -18.98 -3.07
N HIS A 78 9.24 -18.04 -3.21
CA HIS A 78 10.08 -17.87 -4.40
C HIS A 78 11.56 -17.74 -4.07
N PRO A 79 12.16 -18.69 -3.32
CA PRO A 79 13.56 -18.59 -2.89
C PRO A 79 14.54 -18.55 -4.07
N GLU A 80 14.13 -19.02 -5.25
CA GLU A 80 14.93 -18.98 -6.47
C GLU A 80 15.04 -17.58 -7.11
N ARG A 81 14.22 -16.61 -6.67
CA ARG A 81 14.13 -15.27 -7.27
C ARG A 81 14.79 -14.24 -6.35
N ALA A 82 16.11 -14.17 -6.35
CA ALA A 82 16.88 -13.30 -5.45
C ALA A 82 16.39 -11.84 -5.42
N GLU A 83 16.16 -11.22 -6.59
CA GLU A 83 15.67 -9.83 -6.67
C GLU A 83 14.27 -9.65 -6.03
N LEU A 84 13.37 -10.63 -6.19
CA LEU A 84 12.06 -10.64 -5.54
C LEU A 84 12.21 -10.82 -4.02
N VAL A 85 13.08 -11.73 -3.59
CA VAL A 85 13.33 -11.99 -2.16
C VAL A 85 13.86 -10.74 -1.48
N ASP A 86 14.89 -10.10 -2.04
CA ASP A 86 15.50 -8.88 -1.51
C ASP A 86 14.45 -7.75 -1.42
N ALA A 87 13.66 -7.57 -2.49
CA ALA A 87 12.59 -6.58 -2.51
C ALA A 87 11.52 -6.86 -1.45
N MET A 88 11.08 -8.11 -1.29
CA MET A 88 10.01 -8.47 -0.34
C MET A 88 10.47 -8.43 1.12
N VAL A 89 11.72 -8.75 1.42
CA VAL A 89 12.31 -8.54 2.75
C VAL A 89 12.31 -7.06 3.09
N HIS A 90 12.71 -6.20 2.15
CA HIS A 90 12.73 -4.76 2.35
C HIS A 90 11.33 -4.18 2.57
N VAL A 91 10.36 -4.50 1.68
CA VAL A 91 8.96 -4.09 1.87
C VAL A 91 8.43 -4.56 3.23
N SER A 92 8.73 -5.80 3.64
CA SER A 92 8.29 -6.28 4.94
C SER A 92 8.77 -5.44 6.11
N LEU A 93 10.03 -4.99 6.07
CA LEU A 93 10.60 -4.13 7.10
C LEU A 93 9.98 -2.74 7.08
N GLU A 94 9.85 -2.10 5.91
CA GLU A 94 9.22 -0.77 5.79
C GLU A 94 7.77 -0.81 6.30
N GLU A 95 6.99 -1.83 5.94
CA GLU A 95 5.60 -1.95 6.41
C GLU A 95 5.48 -2.25 7.90
N LEU A 96 6.48 -2.90 8.49
CA LEU A 96 6.51 -3.07 9.95
C LEU A 96 6.81 -1.74 10.66
N GLU A 97 7.60 -0.86 10.04
CA GLU A 97 7.81 0.51 10.50
C GLU A 97 6.53 1.36 10.37
N HIS A 98 5.80 1.24 9.26
CA HIS A 98 4.48 1.88 9.11
C HIS A 98 3.50 1.38 10.16
N PHE A 99 3.42 0.06 10.39
CA PHE A 99 2.60 -0.51 11.47
C PHE A 99 2.95 0.10 12.82
N LYS A 100 4.24 0.18 13.16
CA LYS A 100 4.72 0.78 14.41
C LYS A 100 4.29 2.24 14.53
N LEU A 101 4.41 3.02 13.45
CA LEU A 101 3.98 4.42 13.40
C LEU A 101 2.48 4.55 13.73
N VAL A 102 1.62 3.77 13.06
CA VAL A 102 0.17 3.80 13.27
C VAL A 102 -0.20 3.30 14.68
N TYR A 103 0.52 2.29 15.18
CA TYR A 103 0.36 1.81 16.54
C TYR A 103 0.66 2.90 17.59
N GLU A 104 1.71 3.69 17.40
CA GLU A 104 1.99 4.82 18.30
C GLU A 104 0.93 5.92 18.20
N LEU A 105 0.32 6.14 17.02
CA LEU A 105 -0.82 7.05 16.87
C LEU A 105 -2.07 6.58 17.63
N LEU A 106 -2.35 5.27 17.62
CA LEU A 106 -3.43 4.65 18.39
C LEU A 106 -3.17 4.76 19.90
N LYS A 107 -1.95 4.40 20.33
CA LYS A 107 -1.51 4.47 21.73
C LYS A 107 -1.58 5.89 22.29
N ALA A 108 -1.14 6.89 21.52
CA ALA A 108 -1.24 8.30 21.91
C ALA A 108 -2.69 8.78 22.09
N ARG A 109 -3.66 8.08 21.48
CA ARG A 109 -5.10 8.35 21.58
C ARG A 109 -5.81 7.44 22.59
N GLY A 110 -5.07 6.62 23.34
CA GLY A 110 -5.64 5.67 24.30
C GLY A 110 -6.46 4.55 23.66
N ALA A 111 -6.28 4.30 22.35
CA ALA A 111 -7.01 3.28 21.62
C ALA A 111 -6.17 2.00 21.46
N PRO A 112 -6.75 0.81 21.67
CA PRO A 112 -6.06 -0.45 21.42
C PRO A 112 -6.05 -0.79 19.93
N LEU A 113 -5.24 -1.80 19.57
CA LEU A 113 -5.40 -2.48 18.28
C LEU A 113 -6.78 -3.16 18.22
N ALA A 114 -7.39 -3.18 17.03
CA ALA A 114 -8.59 -3.97 16.79
C ALA A 114 -8.25 -5.46 16.63
N GLN A 115 -9.26 -6.30 16.86
CA GLN A 115 -9.19 -7.70 16.45
C GLN A 115 -9.10 -7.82 14.93
N ASP A 116 -8.41 -8.85 14.45
CA ASP A 116 -8.29 -9.09 13.01
C ASP A 116 -9.66 -9.45 12.41
N ALA A 117 -10.11 -8.63 11.45
CA ALA A 117 -11.29 -8.89 10.64
C ALA A 117 -10.92 -9.05 9.16
N PRO A 118 -11.62 -9.91 8.39
CA PRO A 118 -11.44 -10.00 6.96
C PRO A 118 -11.73 -8.67 6.28
N ASP A 119 -10.81 -8.19 5.44
CA ASP A 119 -11.03 -7.00 4.62
C ASP A 119 -11.99 -7.32 3.45
N PRO A 120 -13.19 -6.69 3.40
CA PRO A 120 -14.15 -6.87 2.30
C PRO A 120 -13.57 -6.57 0.92
N TYR A 121 -12.73 -5.54 0.82
CA TYR A 121 -12.11 -5.14 -0.44
C TYR A 121 -11.15 -6.24 -0.92
N MET A 122 -10.17 -6.62 -0.11
CA MET A 122 -9.21 -7.67 -0.48
C MET A 122 -9.87 -9.04 -0.66
N LYS A 123 -10.94 -9.34 0.09
CA LYS A 123 -11.72 -10.59 -0.08
C LYS A 123 -12.43 -10.62 -1.44
N ALA A 124 -13.11 -9.54 -1.80
CA ALA A 124 -13.85 -9.46 -3.06
C ALA A 124 -12.91 -9.41 -4.27
N LEU A 125 -11.83 -8.63 -4.18
CA LEU A 125 -10.86 -8.50 -5.27
C LEU A 125 -10.16 -9.84 -5.56
N ARG A 126 -9.71 -10.56 -4.52
CA ARG A 126 -9.16 -11.93 -4.68
C ARG A 126 -10.16 -12.91 -5.29
N LYS A 127 -11.45 -12.78 -4.95
CA LYS A 127 -12.50 -13.63 -5.54
C LYS A 127 -12.70 -13.33 -7.03
N ARG A 128 -12.74 -12.05 -7.43
CA ARG A 128 -12.89 -11.62 -8.84
C ARG A 128 -11.67 -11.97 -9.70
N LEU A 129 -10.50 -11.99 -9.07
CA LEU A 129 -9.22 -12.32 -9.69
C LEU A 129 -8.81 -13.78 -9.55
N ALA A 130 -9.71 -14.65 -9.08
CA ALA A 130 -9.42 -16.07 -9.03
C ALA A 130 -9.13 -16.58 -10.45
N ASP A 131 -7.93 -17.12 -10.65
CA ASP A 131 -7.47 -17.64 -11.92
C ASP A 131 -7.04 -19.11 -11.72
N PRO A 132 -7.59 -20.06 -12.50
CA PRO A 132 -7.18 -21.46 -12.42
C PRO A 132 -5.74 -21.69 -12.91
N ASP A 133 -5.20 -20.79 -13.73
CA ASP A 133 -3.83 -20.89 -14.24
C ASP A 133 -2.79 -20.55 -13.16
N ARG A 134 -2.24 -21.59 -12.56
CA ARG A 134 -1.22 -21.49 -11.51
C ARG A 134 0.10 -20.88 -12.02
N SER A 135 0.39 -20.92 -13.32
CA SER A 135 1.63 -20.37 -13.88
C SER A 135 1.70 -18.84 -13.74
N LYS A 136 0.53 -18.19 -13.73
CA LYS A 136 0.39 -16.74 -13.60
C LYS A 136 0.27 -16.27 -12.15
N TRP A 137 0.35 -17.16 -11.17
CA TRP A 137 0.08 -16.82 -9.77
C TRP A 137 0.94 -15.66 -9.26
N LEU A 138 2.23 -15.63 -9.58
CA LEU A 138 3.14 -14.55 -9.17
C LEU A 138 2.81 -13.25 -9.90
N LEU A 139 2.58 -13.28 -11.21
CA LEU A 139 2.12 -12.10 -11.97
C LEU A 139 0.88 -11.47 -11.33
N HIS A 140 -0.14 -12.30 -11.04
CA HIS A 140 -1.36 -11.85 -10.39
C HIS A 140 -1.09 -11.16 -9.06
N ARG A 141 -0.18 -11.72 -8.24
CA ARG A 141 0.16 -11.14 -6.94
C ARG A 141 0.86 -9.81 -7.07
N LEU A 142 1.86 -9.70 -7.95
CA LEU A 142 2.60 -8.46 -8.17
C LEU A 142 1.68 -7.36 -8.71
N VAL A 143 0.86 -7.65 -9.71
CA VAL A 143 -0.07 -6.67 -10.28
C VAL A 143 -1.15 -6.27 -9.25
N LEU A 144 -1.70 -7.24 -8.51
CA LEU A 144 -2.66 -6.94 -7.43
C LEU A 144 -2.05 -6.00 -6.40
N PHE A 145 -0.85 -6.30 -5.91
CA PHE A 145 -0.18 -5.45 -4.93
C PHE A 145 0.09 -4.06 -5.50
N ALA A 146 0.56 -3.94 -6.75
CA ALA A 146 0.73 -2.63 -7.39
C ALA A 146 -0.54 -1.76 -7.37
N VAL A 147 -1.72 -2.35 -7.64
CA VAL A 147 -3.00 -1.63 -7.63
C VAL A 147 -3.45 -1.26 -6.21
N VAL A 148 -3.21 -2.14 -5.24
CA VAL A 148 -3.53 -1.89 -3.82
C VAL A 148 -2.69 -0.74 -3.26
N GLU A 149 -1.37 -0.76 -3.48
CA GLU A 149 -0.48 0.34 -3.08
C GLU A 149 -0.83 1.64 -3.81
N ALA A 150 -1.29 1.58 -5.07
CA ALA A 150 -1.79 2.75 -5.77
C ALA A 150 -3.05 3.34 -5.14
N ARG A 151 -3.96 2.51 -4.62
CA ARG A 151 -5.13 2.97 -3.86
C ARG A 151 -4.73 3.55 -2.50
N GLY A 152 -3.79 2.91 -1.81
CA GLY A 152 -3.18 3.43 -0.58
C GLY A 152 -2.55 4.80 -0.78
N TYR A 153 -1.77 4.96 -1.86
CA TYR A 153 -1.20 6.24 -2.28
C TYR A 153 -2.27 7.33 -2.44
N GLU A 154 -3.30 7.08 -3.25
CA GLU A 154 -4.36 8.07 -3.51
C GLU A 154 -5.04 8.50 -2.21
N ARG A 155 -5.43 7.54 -1.38
CA ARG A 155 -6.13 7.81 -0.12
C ARG A 155 -5.24 8.53 0.91
N PHE A 156 -3.96 8.17 1.03
CA PHE A 156 -3.05 8.90 1.90
C PHE A 156 -2.77 10.32 1.39
N ALA A 157 -2.68 10.53 0.07
CA ALA A 157 -2.58 11.88 -0.50
C ALA A 157 -3.83 12.72 -0.16
N MET A 158 -5.03 12.14 -0.28
CA MET A 158 -6.27 12.81 0.13
C MET A 158 -6.28 13.17 1.62
N LEU A 159 -5.81 12.29 2.51
CA LEU A 159 -5.68 12.60 3.94
C LEU A 159 -4.65 13.69 4.23
N ALA A 160 -3.52 13.66 3.52
CA ALA A 160 -2.47 14.68 3.63
C ALA A 160 -2.98 16.08 3.28
N GLU A 161 -3.94 16.17 2.36
CA GLU A 161 -4.54 17.43 1.93
C GLU A 161 -5.75 17.84 2.80
N GLY A 162 -6.59 16.87 3.18
CA GLY A 162 -7.93 17.17 3.71
C GLY A 162 -8.13 17.03 5.23
N LEU A 163 -7.22 16.41 5.98
CA LEU A 163 -7.36 16.33 7.45
C LEU A 163 -7.17 17.68 8.13
N SER A 164 -7.89 17.96 9.23
CA SER A 164 -7.69 19.18 10.01
C SER A 164 -6.42 19.17 10.87
N ASP A 165 -5.96 17.99 11.31
CA ASP A 165 -4.75 17.81 12.13
C ASP A 165 -3.48 17.92 11.28
N PRO A 166 -2.66 18.98 11.44
CA PRO A 166 -1.45 19.17 10.63
C PRO A 166 -0.40 18.07 10.82
N GLY A 167 -0.32 17.48 12.02
CA GLY A 167 0.62 16.38 12.29
C GLY A 167 0.23 15.11 11.55
N LEU A 168 -1.07 14.81 11.46
CA LEU A 168 -1.56 13.71 10.64
C LEU A 168 -1.37 13.98 9.15
N ARG A 169 -1.57 15.22 8.69
CA ARG A 169 -1.31 15.59 7.30
C ARG A 169 0.14 15.32 6.89
N GLU A 170 1.10 15.75 7.71
CA GLU A 170 2.53 15.48 7.48
C GLU A 170 2.81 13.98 7.45
N THR A 171 2.22 13.24 8.39
CA THR A 171 2.35 11.77 8.48
C THR A 171 1.85 11.07 7.21
N TYR A 172 0.64 11.40 6.75
CA TYR A 172 0.07 10.78 5.54
C TYR A 172 0.76 11.25 4.25
N ALA A 173 1.34 12.45 4.22
CA ALA A 173 2.19 12.88 3.11
C ALA A 173 3.48 12.04 3.00
N GLU A 174 4.06 11.64 4.13
CA GLU A 174 5.21 10.72 4.17
C GLU A 174 4.83 9.31 3.71
N LEU A 175 3.73 8.76 4.24
CA LEU A 175 3.23 7.44 3.84
C LEU A 175 2.88 7.39 2.34
N ALA A 176 2.19 8.41 1.81
CA ALA A 176 1.91 8.49 0.37
C ALA A 176 3.19 8.40 -0.47
N ARG A 177 4.29 9.03 -0.05
CA ARG A 177 5.58 8.90 -0.77
C ARG A 177 6.14 7.48 -0.74
N CYS A 178 5.86 6.70 0.30
CA CYS A 178 6.23 5.27 0.38
C CYS A 178 5.38 4.43 -0.57
N GLU A 179 4.06 4.55 -0.52
CA GLU A 179 3.11 3.86 -1.40
C GLU A 179 3.41 4.09 -2.89
N ALA A 180 3.78 5.32 -3.26
CA ALA A 180 4.19 5.67 -4.63
C ALA A 180 5.42 4.88 -5.10
N ARG A 181 6.33 4.51 -4.20
CA ARG A 181 7.50 3.66 -4.52
C ARG A 181 7.10 2.19 -4.61
N HIS A 182 6.25 1.71 -3.70
CA HIS A 182 5.83 0.31 -3.64
C HIS A 182 5.03 -0.11 -4.88
N GLN A 183 4.05 0.69 -5.32
CA GLN A 183 3.30 0.39 -6.54
C GLN A 183 4.23 0.23 -7.76
N GLY A 184 5.24 1.10 -7.86
CA GLY A 184 6.21 1.05 -8.94
C GLY A 184 7.15 -0.15 -8.82
N LEU A 185 7.53 -0.54 -7.61
CA LEU A 185 8.33 -1.72 -7.33
C LEU A 185 7.63 -2.99 -7.82
N TYR A 186 6.36 -3.17 -7.46
CA TYR A 186 5.61 -4.35 -7.85
C TYR A 186 5.45 -4.48 -9.38
N LEU A 187 5.19 -3.38 -10.09
CA LEU A 187 5.14 -3.41 -11.57
C LEU A 187 6.50 -3.67 -12.21
N ARG A 188 7.59 -3.14 -11.63
CA ARG A 188 8.95 -3.46 -12.11
C ARG A 188 9.23 -4.94 -11.98
N LEU A 189 8.99 -5.52 -10.79
CA LEU A 189 9.15 -6.95 -10.55
C LEU A 189 8.28 -7.80 -11.50
N ALA A 190 7.04 -7.37 -11.78
CA ALA A 190 6.19 -8.05 -12.75
C ALA A 190 6.82 -8.08 -14.15
N ARG A 191 7.34 -6.93 -14.62
CA ARG A 191 8.04 -6.81 -15.92
C ARG A 191 9.41 -7.49 -15.95
N THR A 192 10.05 -7.73 -14.80
CA THR A 192 11.28 -8.52 -14.71
C THR A 192 11.02 -10.00 -15.04
N TYR A 193 9.86 -10.54 -14.65
CA TYR A 193 9.58 -11.97 -14.75
C TYR A 193 8.58 -12.36 -15.85
N TYR A 194 7.87 -11.41 -16.44
CA TYR A 194 6.82 -11.64 -17.42
C TYR A 194 6.92 -10.65 -18.59
N ALA A 195 6.39 -11.04 -19.75
CA ALA A 195 6.35 -10.18 -20.93
C ALA A 195 5.53 -8.91 -20.68
N ALA A 196 5.95 -7.80 -21.26
CA ALA A 196 5.31 -6.50 -21.04
C ALA A 196 3.82 -6.54 -21.42
N GLU A 197 3.48 -7.15 -22.56
CA GLU A 197 2.09 -7.27 -23.02
C GLU A 197 1.22 -8.07 -22.03
N GLU A 198 1.79 -9.10 -21.40
CA GLU A 198 1.09 -9.89 -20.39
C GLU A 198 0.84 -9.07 -19.13
N VAL A 199 1.85 -8.31 -18.67
CA VAL A 199 1.73 -7.43 -17.51
C VAL A 199 0.67 -6.35 -17.74
N GLU A 200 0.68 -5.66 -18.89
CA GLU A 200 -0.29 -4.61 -19.17
C GLU A 200 -1.71 -5.16 -19.30
N THR A 201 -1.89 -6.30 -19.97
CA THR A 201 -3.21 -6.97 -20.08
C THR A 201 -3.76 -7.32 -18.71
N HIS A 202 -2.91 -7.87 -17.83
CA HIS A 202 -3.32 -8.21 -16.46
C HIS A 202 -3.60 -6.98 -15.61
N LEU A 203 -2.77 -5.93 -15.73
CA LEU A 203 -2.96 -4.67 -15.03
C LEU A 203 -4.29 -4.02 -15.39
N ASP A 204 -4.62 -3.99 -16.68
CA ASP A 204 -5.89 -3.46 -17.16
C ASP A 204 -7.09 -4.22 -16.57
N ARG A 205 -7.02 -5.55 -16.56
CA ARG A 205 -8.05 -6.39 -15.93
C ARG A 205 -8.21 -6.09 -14.44
N VAL A 206 -7.11 -5.97 -13.70
CA VAL A 206 -7.16 -5.69 -12.25
C VAL A 206 -7.73 -4.30 -11.99
N LEU A 207 -7.32 -3.29 -12.75
CA LEU A 207 -7.84 -1.92 -12.65
C LEU A 207 -9.34 -1.84 -12.92
N ASP A 208 -9.85 -2.57 -13.92
CA ASP A 208 -11.30 -2.64 -14.19
C ASP A 208 -12.08 -3.27 -13.05
N LEU A 209 -11.57 -4.38 -12.51
CA LEU A 209 -12.22 -5.09 -11.42
C LEU A 209 -12.20 -4.31 -10.11
N GLU A 210 -11.11 -3.59 -9.85
CA GLU A 210 -10.96 -2.71 -8.68
C GLU A 210 -11.93 -1.53 -8.75
N ALA A 211 -12.00 -0.84 -9.90
CA ALA A 211 -12.98 0.23 -10.12
C ALA A 211 -14.43 -0.29 -10.08
N ALA A 212 -14.65 -1.47 -10.66
CA ALA A 212 -15.78 -2.37 -10.42
C ALA A 212 -16.24 -2.38 -8.95
N LEU A 213 -15.32 -2.88 -8.14
CA LEU A 213 -15.54 -3.20 -6.74
C LEU A 213 -15.77 -1.94 -5.89
N LEU A 214 -15.01 -0.87 -6.10
CA LEU A 214 -15.17 0.35 -5.30
C LEU A 214 -16.52 1.02 -5.49
N ARG A 215 -17.14 0.92 -6.68
CA ARG A 215 -18.50 1.43 -6.89
C ARG A 215 -19.56 0.67 -6.10
N GLU A 216 -19.28 -0.59 -5.76
CA GLU A 216 -20.22 -1.47 -5.05
C GLU A 216 -20.02 -1.45 -3.53
N LEU A 217 -18.80 -1.19 -3.06
CA LEU A 217 -18.49 -1.19 -1.64
C LEU A 217 -19.03 0.07 -0.96
N PRO A 218 -19.64 -0.05 0.23
CA PRO A 218 -20.03 1.13 1.00
C PRO A 218 -18.79 1.89 1.44
N LEU A 219 -18.91 3.21 1.58
CA LEU A 219 -17.88 4.03 2.22
C LEU A 219 -17.68 3.59 3.67
N ARG A 220 -16.42 3.45 4.06
CA ARG A 220 -16.00 3.05 5.41
C ARG A 220 -14.79 3.87 5.85
N PRO A 221 -14.58 4.08 7.15
CA PRO A 221 -13.34 4.61 7.69
C PRO A 221 -12.26 3.51 7.67
N ALA A 222 -11.91 3.04 6.47
CA ALA A 222 -10.96 1.97 6.21
C ALA A 222 -10.08 2.36 5.03
N LEU A 223 -8.86 1.84 4.97
CA LEU A 223 -7.92 2.13 3.90
C LEU A 223 -8.41 1.63 2.53
N HIS A 224 -9.24 0.58 2.49
CA HIS A 224 -9.81 0.02 1.26
C HIS A 224 -11.33 -0.09 1.28
#